data_AF-A0AAW8LFK7-F1
#
_entry.id   AF-A0AAW8LFK7-F1
#
_cell.length_a   1.000
_cell.length_b   1.000
_cell.length_c   1.000
_cell.angle_alpha   90.00
_cell.angle_beta   90.00
_cell.angle_gamma   90.00
#
_symmetry.space_group_name_H-M   'P 1'
#
loop_
_entity.id
_entity.type
_entity.pdbx_description
1 polymer ?
#
loop_
_entity_poly.entity_id
_entity_poly.type
_entity_poly.pdbx_seq_one_letter_code
_entity_poly.pdbx_strand_id
1 'polypeptide(L)'
;MKNLKPITFSFIVSLGIAFVFLMATFYILAYSGPNAMSDALSTTGSYFGAVTTLGTAVIAAYLFNDWKEQHNKNIDSQFCMKIYDFIDFANIELIAISGFLSDYHTLGDQQKINVRQGLIEHGRRLLSLKDTSLIKLSNLGYFIDKQEYELKYKPQIIKIDQNLDIYLTVYHQFLEGAKYKGDPKAVPKSLEELMLDTRKRYQAFIVELAKYYKA
;
A
#
# COMPACT_ATOMS: atom_id res chain seq x y z
N MET A 1 5.93 29.86 -15.16
CA MET A 1 4.73 30.70 -15.01
C MET A 1 4.46 30.84 -13.52
N LYS A 2 4.31 32.06 -13.00
CA LYS A 2 4.04 32.28 -11.56
C LYS A 2 2.70 31.64 -11.21
N ASN A 3 2.67 30.83 -10.16
CA ASN A 3 1.46 30.21 -9.62
C ASN A 3 0.51 31.31 -9.14
N LEU A 4 -0.42 31.74 -10.00
CA LEU A 4 -1.55 32.56 -9.57
C LEU A 4 -2.31 31.74 -8.54
N LYS A 5 -2.52 32.31 -7.35
CA LYS A 5 -3.36 31.68 -6.34
C LYS A 5 -4.73 31.40 -6.97
N PRO A 6 -5.35 30.22 -6.76
CA PRO A 6 -6.62 29.86 -7.40
C PRO A 6 -7.70 30.94 -7.26
N ILE A 7 -7.73 31.61 -6.11
CA ILE A 7 -8.64 32.72 -5.80
C ILE A 7 -8.41 33.91 -6.75
N THR A 8 -7.16 34.29 -7.00
CA THR A 8 -6.81 35.41 -7.88
C THR A 8 -7.11 35.10 -9.33
N PHE A 9 -6.89 33.86 -9.77
CA PHE A 9 -7.26 33.43 -11.12
C PHE A 9 -8.79 33.45 -11.32
N SER A 10 -9.55 32.87 -10.40
CA SER A 10 -11.01 32.87 -10.46
C SER A 10 -11.61 34.28 -10.45
N PHE A 11 -11.02 35.20 -9.68
CA PHE A 11 -11.46 36.60 -9.64
C PHE A 11 -11.20 37.34 -10.96
N ILE A 12 -10.05 37.14 -11.60
CA ILE A 12 -9.73 37.78 -12.89
C ILE A 12 -10.63 37.24 -14.00
N VAL A 13 -10.84 35.92 -14.03
CA VAL A 13 -11.71 35.26 -15.02
C VAL A 13 -13.16 35.71 -14.85
N SER A 14 -13.68 35.78 -13.62
CA SER A 14 -15.06 36.24 -13.38
C SER A 14 -15.26 37.71 -13.78
N LEU A 15 -14.28 38.59 -13.50
CA LEU A 15 -14.32 39.99 -13.89
C LEU A 15 -14.29 40.16 -15.42
N GLY A 16 -13.46 39.36 -16.10
CA GLY A 16 -13.37 39.36 -17.57
C GLY A 16 -14.67 38.90 -18.23
N ILE A 17 -15.27 37.82 -17.71
CA ILE A 17 -16.57 37.32 -18.16
C ILE A 17 -17.65 38.41 -17.96
N ALA A 18 -17.72 39.02 -16.77
CA ALA A 18 -18.68 40.09 -16.47
C ALA A 18 -18.53 41.31 -17.39
N PHE A 19 -17.29 41.70 -17.71
CA PHE A 19 -17.01 42.81 -18.62
C PHE A 19 -17.46 42.52 -20.06
N VAL A 20 -17.19 41.32 -20.56
CA VAL A 20 -17.65 40.88 -21.90
C VAL A 20 -19.18 40.85 -21.95
N PHE A 21 -19.84 40.38 -20.90
CA PHE A 21 -21.31 40.41 -20.78
C PHE A 21 -21.88 41.82 -20.79
N LEU A 22 -21.26 42.75 -20.06
CA LEU A 22 -21.69 44.14 -20.02
C LEU A 22 -21.55 44.80 -21.39
N MET A 23 -20.43 44.58 -22.08
CA MET A 23 -20.20 45.10 -23.44
C MET A 23 -21.18 44.52 -24.47
N ALA A 24 -21.42 43.21 -24.43
CA ALA A 24 -22.37 42.56 -25.34
C ALA A 24 -23.81 43.06 -25.12
N THR A 25 -24.23 43.21 -23.86
CA THR A 25 -25.56 43.74 -23.51
C THR A 25 -25.72 45.19 -23.99
N PHE A 26 -24.70 46.03 -23.76
CA PHE A 26 -24.73 47.44 -24.16
C PHE A 26 -24.73 47.60 -25.69
N TYR A 27 -23.97 46.77 -26.40
CA TYR A 27 -23.94 46.75 -27.86
C TYR A 27 -25.32 46.40 -28.45
N ILE A 28 -25.98 45.37 -27.92
CA ILE A 28 -27.32 44.97 -28.39
C ILE A 28 -28.35 46.06 -28.06
N LEU A 29 -28.29 46.68 -26.88
CA LEU A 29 -29.17 47.80 -26.52
C LEU A 29 -28.98 49.04 -27.39
N ALA A 30 -27.75 49.31 -27.84
CA ALA A 30 -27.43 50.49 -28.65
C ALA A 30 -27.81 50.34 -30.14
N TYR A 31 -27.85 49.10 -30.67
CA TYR A 31 -28.00 48.85 -32.11
C TYR A 31 -29.22 48.00 -32.49
N SER A 32 -29.96 47.43 -31.54
CA SER A 32 -31.19 46.67 -31.83
C SER A 32 -32.44 47.55 -31.83
N GLY A 33 -33.45 47.14 -32.61
CA GLY A 33 -34.73 47.85 -32.79
C GLY A 33 -35.67 47.76 -31.58
N PRO A 34 -37.01 47.85 -31.77
CA PRO A 34 -38.00 47.93 -30.68
C PRO A 34 -37.93 46.80 -29.63
N ASN A 35 -37.34 45.65 -29.98
CA ASN A 35 -37.21 44.47 -29.13
C ASN A 35 -35.80 44.31 -28.51
N ALA A 36 -34.96 45.35 -28.55
CA ALA A 36 -33.55 45.31 -28.12
C ALA A 36 -33.32 44.67 -26.75
N MET A 37 -34.22 44.91 -25.79
CA MET A 37 -34.12 44.32 -24.45
C MET A 37 -34.32 42.80 -24.45
N SER A 38 -35.27 42.29 -25.25
CA SER A 38 -35.54 40.86 -25.38
C SER A 38 -34.39 40.14 -26.10
N ASP A 39 -33.87 40.74 -27.17
CA ASP A 39 -32.75 40.21 -27.94
C ASP A 39 -31.45 40.20 -27.12
N ALA A 40 -31.21 41.25 -26.32
CA ALA A 40 -30.06 41.34 -25.42
C ALA A 40 -30.09 40.26 -24.35
N LEU A 41 -31.24 40.04 -23.71
CA LEU A 41 -31.42 39.01 -22.68
C LEU A 41 -31.30 37.60 -23.26
N SER A 42 -31.90 37.33 -24.42
CA SER A 42 -31.85 36.01 -25.07
C SER A 42 -30.42 35.64 -25.51
N THR A 43 -29.72 36.59 -26.13
CA THR A 43 -28.32 36.42 -26.56
C THR A 43 -27.40 36.23 -25.35
N THR A 44 -27.58 37.05 -24.32
CA THR A 44 -26.82 36.94 -23.06
C THR A 44 -27.05 35.61 -22.37
N GLY A 45 -28.29 35.15 -22.27
CA GLY A 45 -28.64 33.85 -21.69
C GLY A 45 -27.98 32.69 -22.43
N SER A 46 -27.96 32.74 -23.77
CA SER A 46 -27.33 31.71 -24.61
C SER A 46 -25.81 31.64 -24.41
N TYR A 47 -25.11 32.78 -24.44
CA TYR A 47 -23.67 32.83 -24.20
C TYR A 47 -23.31 32.45 -22.76
N PHE A 48 -24.12 32.87 -21.77
CA PHE A 48 -23.91 32.49 -20.38
C PHE A 48 -24.06 30.99 -20.18
N GLY A 49 -25.04 30.35 -20.82
CA GLY A 49 -25.17 28.90 -20.83
C GLY A 49 -23.93 28.21 -21.39
N ALA A 50 -23.47 28.62 -22.58
CA ALA A 50 -22.29 28.03 -23.22
C ALA A 50 -21.00 28.21 -22.39
N VAL A 51 -20.74 29.42 -21.88
CA VAL A 51 -19.57 29.72 -21.04
C VAL A 51 -19.64 28.97 -19.71
N THR A 52 -20.82 28.88 -19.10
CA THR A 52 -21.01 28.13 -17.85
C THR A 52 -20.74 26.65 -18.06
N THR A 53 -21.28 26.03 -19.13
CA THR A 53 -21.02 24.62 -19.43
C THR A 53 -19.54 24.34 -19.67
N LEU A 54 -18.84 25.18 -20.44
CA LEU A 54 -17.40 25.04 -20.66
C LEU A 54 -16.61 25.22 -19.35
N GLY A 55 -16.97 26.22 -18.54
CA GLY A 55 -16.38 26.46 -17.23
C GLY A 55 -16.57 25.26 -16.29
N THR A 56 -17.78 24.71 -16.22
CA THR A 56 -18.09 23.50 -15.45
C THR A 56 -17.28 22.30 -15.96
N ALA A 57 -17.14 22.13 -17.27
CA ALA A 57 -16.36 21.03 -17.84
C ALA A 57 -14.86 21.12 -17.47
N VAL A 58 -14.29 22.33 -17.50
CA VAL A 58 -12.90 22.57 -17.07
C VAL A 58 -12.74 22.26 -15.57
N ILE A 59 -13.64 22.77 -14.72
CA ILE A 59 -13.62 22.48 -13.27
C ILE A 59 -13.77 20.98 -13.01
N ALA A 60 -14.69 20.30 -13.70
CA ALA A 60 -14.89 18.86 -13.57
C ALA A 60 -13.64 18.07 -13.98
N ALA A 61 -12.94 18.49 -15.04
CA ALA A 61 -11.68 17.87 -15.45
C ALA A 61 -10.57 18.03 -14.39
N TYR A 62 -10.46 19.22 -13.77
CA TYR A 62 -9.53 19.43 -12.66
C TYR A 62 -9.88 18.56 -11.44
N LEU A 63 -11.15 18.54 -11.03
CA LEU A 63 -11.62 17.72 -9.91
C LEU A 63 -11.42 16.23 -10.17
N PHE A 64 -11.59 15.76 -11.41
CA PHE A 64 -11.36 14.37 -11.76
C PHE A 64 -9.87 13.98 -11.64
N ASN A 65 -8.96 14.86 -12.07
CA ASN A 65 -7.52 14.62 -11.94
C ASN A 65 -7.09 14.59 -10.47
N ASP A 66 -7.56 15.54 -9.66
CA ASP A 66 -7.29 15.58 -8.22
C ASP A 66 -7.84 14.33 -7.51
N TRP A 67 -9.08 13.95 -7.83
CA TRP A 67 -9.71 12.75 -7.31
C TRP A 67 -8.93 11.49 -7.69
N LYS A 68 -8.48 11.37 -8.95
CA LYS A 68 -7.71 10.23 -9.42
C LYS A 68 -6.38 10.10 -8.67
N GLU A 69 -5.68 11.20 -8.43
CA GLU A 69 -4.43 11.19 -7.67
C GLU A 69 -4.67 10.75 -6.21
N GLN A 70 -5.67 11.34 -5.54
CA GLN A 70 -6.04 10.95 -4.17
C GLN A 70 -6.48 9.49 -4.07
N HIS A 71 -7.25 9.01 -5.04
CA HIS A 71 -7.73 7.65 -5.08
C HIS A 71 -6.58 6.64 -5.21
N ASN A 72 -5.62 6.90 -6.11
CA ASN A 72 -4.45 6.06 -6.28
C ASN A 72 -3.59 6.03 -4.99
N LYS A 73 -3.33 7.18 -4.37
CA LYS A 73 -2.61 7.26 -3.10
C LYS A 73 -3.32 6.48 -1.98
N ASN A 74 -4.65 6.53 -1.93
CA ASN A 74 -5.44 5.75 -0.98
C ASN A 74 -5.31 4.24 -1.22
N ILE A 75 -5.33 3.79 -2.47
CA ILE A 75 -5.09 2.37 -2.82
C ILE A 75 -3.69 1.93 -2.35
N ASP A 76 -2.66 2.72 -2.64
CA ASP A 76 -1.27 2.41 -2.25
C ASP A 76 -1.14 2.34 -0.71
N SER A 77 -1.76 3.28 0.01
CA SER A 77 -1.80 3.28 1.48
C SER A 77 -2.51 2.04 2.04
N GLN A 78 -3.67 1.65 1.46
CA GLN A 78 -4.38 0.43 1.85
C GLN A 78 -3.55 -0.82 1.59
N PHE A 79 -2.81 -0.86 0.49
CA PHE A 79 -1.92 -1.97 0.20
C PHE A 79 -0.78 -2.04 1.24
N CYS A 80 -0.15 -0.92 1.56
CA CYS A 80 0.88 -0.84 2.59
C CYS A 80 0.36 -1.30 3.96
N MET A 81 -0.84 -0.89 4.35
CA MET A 81 -1.46 -1.34 5.61
C MET A 81 -1.68 -2.85 5.64
N LYS A 82 -2.16 -3.46 4.55
CA LYS A 82 -2.30 -4.93 4.46
C LYS A 82 -0.97 -5.67 4.62
N ILE A 83 0.12 -5.11 4.11
CA ILE A 83 1.46 -5.68 4.28
C ILE A 83 1.94 -5.48 5.73
N TYR A 84 1.67 -4.33 6.33
CA TYR A 84 1.97 -4.06 7.73
C TYR A 84 1.27 -5.08 8.65
N ASP A 85 -0.04 -5.26 8.49
CA ASP A 85 -0.82 -6.23 9.26
C ASP A 85 -0.28 -7.66 9.09
N PHE A 86 0.11 -8.01 7.85
CA PHE A 86 0.73 -9.29 7.57
C PHE A 86 2.08 -9.46 8.27
N ILE A 87 2.92 -8.42 8.29
CA ILE A 87 4.22 -8.46 8.95
C ILE A 87 4.05 -8.64 10.46
N ASP A 88 3.11 -7.92 11.08
CA ASP A 88 2.83 -8.06 12.51
C ASP A 88 2.33 -9.46 12.83
N PHE A 89 1.41 -10.01 12.01
CA PHE A 89 0.99 -11.40 12.09
C PHE A 89 2.17 -12.37 11.97
N ALA A 90 3.01 -12.21 10.95
CA ALA A 90 4.17 -13.07 10.71
C ALA A 90 5.16 -13.07 11.88
N ASN A 91 5.37 -11.90 12.50
CA ASN A 91 6.21 -11.77 13.68
C ASN A 91 5.64 -12.54 14.88
N ILE A 92 4.33 -12.42 15.13
CA ILE A 92 3.65 -13.12 16.23
C ILE A 92 3.68 -14.64 15.99
N GLU A 93 3.37 -15.08 14.78
CA GLU A 93 3.41 -16.50 14.40
C GLU A 93 4.79 -17.09 14.59
N LEU A 94 5.84 -16.41 14.13
CA LEU A 94 7.21 -16.85 14.34
C LEU A 94 7.49 -17.04 15.83
N ILE A 95 7.20 -16.04 16.67
CA ILE A 95 7.43 -16.12 18.12
C ILE A 95 6.72 -17.34 18.72
N ALA A 96 5.46 -17.56 18.36
CA ALA A 96 4.69 -18.71 18.84
C ALA A 96 5.34 -20.05 18.42
N ILE A 97 5.77 -20.15 17.16
CA ILE A 97 6.42 -21.34 16.61
C ILE A 97 7.79 -21.58 17.25
N SER A 98 8.60 -20.54 17.52
CA SER A 98 9.85 -20.69 18.28
C SER A 98 9.62 -21.14 19.70
N GLY A 99 8.66 -20.50 20.40
CA GLY A 99 8.41 -20.79 21.80
C GLY A 99 8.04 -22.26 21.96
N PHE A 100 7.11 -22.72 21.12
CA PHE A 100 6.75 -24.14 21.08
C PHE A 100 7.95 -25.05 20.79
N LEU A 101 8.78 -24.73 19.80
CA LEU A 101 9.91 -25.58 19.44
C LEU A 101 10.98 -25.64 20.54
N SER A 102 11.24 -24.50 21.19
CA SER A 102 12.16 -24.39 22.33
C SER A 102 11.67 -25.26 23.49
N ASP A 103 10.39 -25.14 23.85
CA ASP A 103 9.76 -25.97 24.88
C ASP A 103 9.83 -27.45 24.49
N TYR A 104 9.42 -27.80 23.26
CA TYR A 104 9.42 -29.16 22.73
C TYR A 104 10.79 -29.82 22.84
N HIS A 105 11.87 -29.07 22.58
CA HIS A 105 13.23 -29.59 22.65
C HIS A 105 13.60 -30.06 24.07
N THR A 106 13.17 -29.31 25.10
CA THR A 106 13.47 -29.60 26.51
C THR A 106 12.70 -30.77 27.11
N LEU A 107 11.64 -31.21 26.43
CA LEU A 107 10.80 -32.31 26.90
C LEU A 107 11.51 -33.67 26.85
N GLY A 108 11.18 -34.53 27.82
CA GLY A 108 11.57 -35.94 27.79
C GLY A 108 10.82 -36.72 26.71
N ASP A 109 11.33 -37.89 26.32
CA ASP A 109 10.80 -38.68 25.18
C ASP A 109 9.30 -39.01 25.32
N GLN A 110 8.85 -39.41 26.52
CA GLN A 110 7.44 -39.71 26.77
C GLN A 110 6.54 -38.47 26.62
N GLN A 111 7.02 -37.29 27.02
CA GLN A 111 6.29 -36.04 26.87
C GLN A 111 6.24 -35.61 25.39
N LYS A 112 7.32 -35.80 24.64
CA LYS A 112 7.39 -35.52 23.20
C LYS A 112 6.36 -36.30 22.39
N ILE A 113 6.04 -37.53 22.80
CA ILE A 113 4.96 -38.33 22.20
C ILE A 113 3.61 -37.61 22.37
N ASN A 114 3.33 -37.12 23.58
CA ASN A 114 2.04 -36.47 23.91
C ASN A 114 1.85 -35.14 23.17
N VAL A 115 2.93 -34.39 22.92
CA VAL A 115 2.87 -33.09 22.22
C VAL A 115 3.19 -33.17 20.73
N ARG A 116 3.38 -34.36 20.17
CA ARG A 116 3.77 -34.56 18.76
C ARG A 116 2.79 -33.95 17.78
N GLN A 117 1.49 -33.99 18.06
CA GLN A 117 0.48 -33.34 17.22
C GLN A 117 0.65 -31.82 17.19
N GLY A 118 1.05 -31.20 18.30
CA GLY A 118 1.41 -29.79 18.35
C GLY A 118 2.60 -29.46 17.45
N LEU A 119 3.63 -30.32 17.43
CA LEU A 119 4.78 -30.14 16.53
C LEU A 119 4.37 -30.18 15.06
N ILE A 120 3.50 -31.13 14.68
CA ILE A 120 2.96 -31.22 13.32
C ILE A 120 2.20 -29.93 12.96
N GLU A 121 1.35 -29.45 13.86
CA GLU A 121 0.54 -28.26 13.62
C GLU A 121 1.38 -26.99 13.49
N HIS A 122 2.36 -26.79 14.36
CA HIS A 122 3.30 -25.68 14.24
C HIS A 122 4.15 -25.75 12.96
N GLY A 123 4.54 -26.96 12.53
CA GLY A 123 5.22 -27.17 11.25
C GLY A 123 4.35 -26.77 10.05
N ARG A 124 3.04 -27.09 10.06
CA ARG A 124 2.10 -26.65 9.02
C ARG A 124 1.90 -25.14 9.03
N ARG A 125 1.77 -24.53 10.21
CA ARG A 125 1.66 -23.08 10.35
C ARG A 125 2.90 -22.37 9.79
N LEU A 126 4.09 -22.90 10.04
CA LEU A 126 5.34 -22.39 9.49
C LEU A 126 5.38 -22.48 7.96
N LEU A 127 4.91 -23.60 7.37
CA LEU A 127 4.83 -23.75 5.92
C LEU A 127 3.86 -22.74 5.32
N SER A 128 2.66 -22.62 5.90
CA SER A 128 1.67 -21.62 5.50
C SER A 128 2.22 -20.19 5.60
N LEU A 129 2.98 -19.90 6.66
CA LEU A 129 3.65 -18.62 6.83
C LEU A 129 4.66 -18.38 5.70
N LYS A 130 5.51 -19.34 5.38
CA LYS A 130 6.48 -19.23 4.27
C LYS A 130 5.79 -18.91 2.95
N ASP A 131 4.79 -19.71 2.58
CA ASP A 131 4.07 -19.54 1.32
C ASP A 131 3.37 -18.17 1.25
N THR A 132 2.72 -17.79 2.36
CA THR A 132 2.02 -16.50 2.45
C THR A 132 3.01 -15.33 2.40
N SER A 133 4.16 -15.43 3.06
CA SER A 133 5.22 -14.41 3.02
C SER A 133 5.73 -14.19 1.61
N LEU A 134 6.01 -15.26 0.88
CA LEU A 134 6.50 -15.15 -0.49
C LEU A 134 5.47 -14.44 -1.37
N ILE A 135 4.19 -14.81 -1.28
CA ILE A 135 3.12 -14.20 -2.06
C ILE A 135 2.93 -12.73 -1.67
N LYS A 136 2.72 -12.44 -0.38
CA LYS A 136 2.38 -11.10 0.11
C LYS A 136 3.52 -10.12 -0.14
N LEU A 137 4.76 -10.51 0.16
CA LEU A 137 5.91 -9.63 -0.04
C LEU A 137 6.27 -9.49 -1.53
N SER A 138 6.08 -10.51 -2.36
CA SER A 138 6.34 -10.37 -3.81
C SER A 138 5.35 -9.42 -4.48
N ASN A 139 4.13 -9.31 -3.96
CA ASN A 139 3.15 -8.34 -4.45
C ASN A 139 3.57 -6.88 -4.22
N LEU A 140 4.63 -6.62 -3.43
CA LEU A 140 5.22 -5.28 -3.35
C LEU A 140 5.67 -4.76 -4.72
N GLY A 141 6.05 -5.65 -5.64
CA GLY A 141 6.46 -5.27 -7.00
C GLY A 141 5.35 -4.65 -7.87
N TYR A 142 4.08 -4.67 -7.42
CA TYR A 142 2.98 -4.03 -8.16
C TYR A 142 2.93 -2.50 -7.99
N PHE A 143 3.43 -1.97 -6.88
CA PHE A 143 3.35 -0.53 -6.59
C PHE A 143 4.72 0.11 -6.29
N ILE A 144 5.73 -0.69 -5.95
CA ILE A 144 7.10 -0.21 -5.80
C ILE A 144 7.74 -0.15 -7.18
N ASP A 145 8.53 0.91 -7.43
CA ASP A 145 9.33 1.04 -8.64
C ASP A 145 10.14 -0.23 -8.89
N LYS A 146 10.19 -0.69 -10.15
CA LYS A 146 10.79 -1.97 -10.51
C LYS A 146 12.27 -2.05 -10.10
N GLN A 147 13.04 -0.98 -10.29
CA GLN A 147 14.45 -0.96 -9.95
C GLN A 147 14.63 -1.02 -8.44
N GLU A 148 13.82 -0.27 -7.70
CA GLU A 148 13.84 -0.33 -6.24
C GLU A 148 13.43 -1.72 -5.71
N TYR A 149 12.37 -2.30 -6.25
CA TYR A 149 11.89 -3.64 -5.87
C TYR A 149 12.99 -4.70 -6.05
N GLU A 150 13.62 -4.73 -7.23
CA GLU A 150 14.65 -5.71 -7.57
C GLU A 150 15.93 -5.55 -6.73
N LEU A 151 16.35 -4.31 -6.44
CA LEU A 151 17.60 -4.06 -5.72
C LEU A 151 17.45 -4.19 -4.20
N LYS A 152 16.29 -3.83 -3.64
CA LYS A 152 16.13 -3.65 -2.20
C LYS A 152 15.22 -4.69 -1.57
N TYR A 153 14.03 -4.89 -2.14
CA TYR A 153 13.00 -5.74 -1.54
C TYR A 153 13.19 -7.21 -1.88
N LYS A 154 13.39 -7.55 -3.16
CA LYS A 154 13.54 -8.93 -3.62
C LYS A 154 14.66 -9.71 -2.90
N PRO A 155 15.87 -9.16 -2.66
CA PRO A 155 16.91 -9.86 -1.90
C PRO A 155 16.49 -10.17 -0.46
N GLN A 156 15.73 -9.28 0.18
CA GLN A 156 15.19 -9.49 1.54
C GLN A 156 14.14 -10.59 1.55
N ILE A 157 13.25 -10.64 0.54
CA ILE A 157 12.24 -11.70 0.39
C ILE A 157 12.92 -13.05 0.25
N ILE A 158 13.94 -13.15 -0.62
CA ILE A 158 14.72 -14.37 -0.81
C ILE A 158 15.38 -14.81 0.50
N LYS A 159 15.92 -13.87 1.28
CA LYS A 159 16.52 -14.18 2.59
C LYS A 159 15.51 -14.67 3.60
N ILE A 160 14.32 -14.08 3.65
CA ILE A 160 13.22 -14.56 4.50
C ILE A 160 12.84 -15.98 4.09
N ASP A 161 12.65 -16.23 2.80
CA ASP A 161 12.31 -17.57 2.27
C ASP A 161 13.37 -18.61 2.65
N GLN A 162 14.65 -18.30 2.44
CA GLN A 162 15.78 -19.15 2.85
C GLN A 162 15.76 -19.45 4.34
N ASN A 163 15.53 -18.45 5.19
CA ASN A 163 15.50 -18.65 6.64
C ASN A 163 14.31 -19.53 7.06
N LEU A 164 13.13 -19.32 6.48
CA LEU A 164 11.95 -20.14 6.77
C LEU A 164 12.11 -21.58 6.29
N ASP A 165 12.80 -21.80 5.17
CA ASP A 165 13.09 -23.13 4.64
C ASP A 165 14.05 -23.93 5.54
N ILE A 166 15.08 -23.26 6.07
CA ILE A 166 15.96 -23.84 7.09
C ILE A 166 15.14 -24.20 8.35
N TYR A 167 14.24 -23.31 8.77
CA TYR A 167 13.38 -23.54 9.94
C TYR A 167 12.45 -24.75 9.74
N LEU A 168 11.86 -24.89 8.55
CA LEU A 168 11.06 -26.05 8.16
C LEU A 168 11.88 -27.35 8.15
N THR A 169 13.10 -27.30 7.61
CA THR A 169 14.01 -28.45 7.59
C THR A 169 14.27 -28.97 8.99
N VAL A 170 14.48 -28.07 9.95
CA VAL A 170 14.69 -28.46 11.35
C VAL A 170 13.41 -29.04 11.97
N TYR A 171 12.24 -28.47 11.69
CA TYR A 171 10.95 -29.06 12.08
C TYR A 171 10.77 -30.48 11.55
N HIS A 172 11.10 -30.72 10.27
CA HIS A 172 11.02 -32.04 9.66
C HIS A 172 11.97 -33.04 10.33
N GLN A 173 13.19 -32.64 10.66
CA GLN A 173 14.13 -33.50 11.38
C GLN A 173 13.59 -33.93 12.75
N PHE A 174 12.97 -33.00 13.49
CA PHE A 174 12.33 -33.34 14.77
C PHE A 174 11.14 -34.30 14.60
N LEU A 175 10.35 -34.14 13.52
CA LEU A 175 9.20 -35.00 13.23
C LEU A 175 9.58 -36.43 12.86
N GLU A 176 10.70 -36.59 12.16
CA GLU A 176 11.25 -37.88 11.74
C GLU A 176 11.94 -38.64 12.88
N GLY A 177 12.05 -38.02 14.07
CA GLY A 177 12.78 -38.61 15.19
C GLY A 177 14.27 -38.72 14.91
N ALA A 178 14.78 -38.03 13.89
CA ALA A 178 16.20 -37.97 13.61
C ALA A 178 16.88 -37.28 14.79
N LYS A 179 17.85 -37.95 15.43
CA LYS A 179 18.80 -37.25 16.30
C LYS A 179 19.52 -36.24 15.43
N TYR A 180 19.25 -34.95 15.66
CA TYR A 180 19.96 -33.88 15.01
C TYR A 180 21.47 -34.16 15.09
N LYS A 181 22.18 -34.13 13.95
CA LYS A 181 23.59 -34.56 13.85
C LYS A 181 24.62 -33.57 14.44
N GLY A 182 24.18 -32.42 14.96
CA GLY A 182 25.00 -31.43 15.66
C GLY A 182 24.75 -31.39 17.17
N ASP A 183 25.48 -30.51 17.88
CA ASP A 183 25.26 -30.28 19.32
C ASP A 183 23.77 -29.93 19.58
N PRO A 184 23.03 -30.77 20.32
CA PRO A 184 21.62 -30.52 20.63
C PRO A 184 21.36 -29.14 21.23
N LYS A 185 22.34 -28.54 21.93
CA LYS A 185 22.22 -27.20 22.52
C LYS A 185 22.54 -26.07 21.54
N ALA A 186 23.25 -26.35 20.44
CA ALA A 186 23.54 -25.37 19.41
C ALA A 186 22.34 -25.13 18.47
N VAL A 187 21.46 -26.13 18.30
CA VAL A 187 20.29 -26.04 17.42
C VAL A 187 19.29 -24.99 17.89
N PRO A 188 18.81 -24.99 19.14
CA PRO A 188 17.89 -23.96 19.64
C PRO A 188 18.48 -22.56 19.50
N LYS A 189 19.77 -22.40 19.82
CA LYS A 189 20.46 -21.12 19.70
C LYS A 189 20.54 -20.64 18.23
N SER A 190 20.92 -21.51 17.31
CA SER A 190 20.98 -21.18 15.87
C SER A 190 19.60 -20.88 15.28
N LEU A 191 18.55 -21.56 15.76
CA LEU A 191 17.16 -21.34 15.37
C LEU A 191 16.63 -20.01 15.88
N GLU A 192 16.91 -19.67 17.14
CA GLU A 192 16.56 -18.37 17.73
C GLU A 192 17.25 -17.21 16.99
N GLU A 193 18.54 -17.37 16.66
CA GLU A 193 19.28 -16.38 15.87
C GLU A 193 18.68 -16.21 14.47
N LEU A 194 18.37 -17.32 13.78
CA LEU A 194 17.74 -17.33 12.46
C LEU A 194 16.36 -16.68 12.49
N MET A 195 15.59 -16.96 13.53
CA MET A 195 14.29 -16.34 13.73
C MET A 195 14.38 -14.85 14.02
N LEU A 196 15.34 -14.45 14.86
CA LEU A 196 15.57 -13.04 15.14
C LEU A 196 15.99 -12.30 13.87
N ASP A 197 16.85 -12.89 13.03
CA ASP A 197 17.19 -12.34 11.71
C ASP A 197 15.94 -12.20 10.82
N THR A 198 15.11 -13.24 10.74
CA THR A 198 13.88 -13.24 9.93
C THR A 198 12.91 -12.14 10.39
N ARG A 199 12.70 -12.00 11.71
CA ARG A 199 11.86 -10.94 12.30
C ARG A 199 12.43 -9.55 12.05
N LYS A 200 13.75 -9.37 12.16
CA LYS A 200 14.42 -8.10 11.83
C LYS A 200 14.22 -7.74 10.36
N ARG A 201 14.26 -8.72 9.45
CA ARG A 201 13.97 -8.47 8.02
C ARG A 201 12.53 -8.04 7.81
N TYR A 202 11.56 -8.73 8.41
CA TYR A 202 10.16 -8.30 8.40
C TYR A 202 9.98 -6.86 8.92
N GLN A 203 10.64 -6.52 10.04
CA GLN A 203 10.61 -5.15 10.57
C GLN A 203 11.28 -4.13 9.64
N ALA A 204 12.33 -4.53 8.92
CA ALA A 204 12.95 -3.66 7.91
C ALA A 204 11.95 -3.29 6.80
N PHE A 205 11.09 -4.22 6.36
CA PHE A 205 10.02 -3.89 5.41
C PHE A 205 9.09 -2.79 5.96
N ILE A 206 8.70 -2.83 7.23
CA ILE A 206 7.87 -1.77 7.84
C ILE A 206 8.54 -0.40 7.70
N VAL A 207 9.81 -0.31 8.10
CA VAL A 207 10.58 0.94 8.06
C VAL A 207 10.70 1.45 6.62
N GLU A 208 10.97 0.54 5.68
CA GLU A 208 11.14 0.88 4.27
C GLU A 208 9.83 1.25 3.59
N LEU A 209 8.70 0.65 3.99
CA LEU A 209 7.37 0.95 3.45
C LEU A 209 6.79 2.26 4.01
N ALA A 210 7.28 2.75 5.15
CA ALA A 210 6.80 3.98 5.78
C ALA A 210 6.85 5.20 4.84
N LYS A 211 7.75 5.22 3.85
CA LYS A 211 7.86 6.30 2.86
C LYS A 211 6.70 6.32 1.85
N TYR A 212 6.03 5.20 1.61
CA TYR A 212 4.85 5.12 0.74
C TYR A 212 3.55 5.42 1.50
N TYR A 213 3.59 5.34 2.83
CA TYR A 213 2.46 5.67 3.70
C TYR A 213 2.40 7.17 4.07
N LYS A 214 3.55 7.86 4.12
CA LYS A 214 3.66 9.26 4.57
C LYS A 214 3.66 10.32 3.45
N ALA A 215 3.32 9.95 2.21
CA ALA A 215 3.39 10.83 1.03
C ALA A 215 2.02 11.36 0.58
#